data_AF-A0A7S2YCN5-F1
#
_entry.id   AF-A0A7S2YCN5-F1
#
_cell.length_a   1.000
_cell.length_b   1.000
_cell.length_c   1.000
_cell.angle_alpha   90.00
_cell.angle_beta   90.00
_cell.angle_gamma   90.00
#
_symmetry.space_group_name_H-M   'P 1'
#
loop_
_entity.id
_entity.type
_entity.pdbx_description
1 polymer ?
#
loop_
_entity_poly.entity_id
_entity_poly.type
_entity_poly.pdbx_seq_one_letter_code
_entity_poly.pdbx_strand_id
1 'polypeptide(L)'
;ESTNVDDDVLIDDDNDDLYLGGDDEIYDLLNKAQKQVRRILKNPMVVPTFDQYVGTSRVLSALIGAEELPRIFTDSTFGRQWGNLLTLGTLHLSPRSSPVVTAFYEYLNETYPLLLNTTMSDTSDDETSGDSSWVSIRLHESEGEAVKYIDETHSTDRTWALIDLSRFPTNLSSRNDSNMDEPQQDDIQFTIRMNYTTIPNTNEITDFVTIGLNTQYQQYYLSGYLTLQQTLNEFALSYYGSQNQENGNDGSCNVTSNGVW
;
A
#
# COMPACT_ATOMS: atom_id res chain seq x y z
N GLU A 1 51.26 2.11 2.47
CA GLU A 1 50.16 1.19 2.80
C GLU A 1 49.39 1.76 3.97
N SER A 2 48.22 2.36 3.70
CA SER A 2 47.27 2.70 4.77
C SER A 2 46.17 1.65 4.74
N THR A 3 46.10 0.84 5.78
CA THR A 3 45.01 -0.10 6.01
C THR A 3 43.78 0.70 6.43
N ASN A 4 42.75 0.74 5.58
CA ASN A 4 41.40 1.11 5.99
C ASN A 4 40.94 0.05 6.98
N VAL A 5 40.80 0.46 8.23
CA VAL A 5 40.15 -0.34 9.26
C VAL A 5 38.67 -0.04 9.11
N ASP A 6 37.92 -1.03 8.64
CA ASP A 6 36.46 -1.02 8.64
C ASP A 6 36.00 -1.05 10.10
N ASP A 7 35.74 0.13 10.66
CA ASP A 7 35.05 0.30 11.95
C ASP A 7 33.57 -0.05 11.73
N ASP A 8 33.25 -1.34 11.79
CA ASP A 8 31.90 -1.82 12.06
C ASP A 8 31.50 -1.28 13.45
N VAL A 9 30.78 -0.17 13.46
CA VAL A 9 30.14 0.39 14.66
C VAL A 9 29.08 -0.61 15.12
N LEU A 10 29.49 -1.53 15.99
CA LEU A 10 28.60 -2.31 16.84
C LEU A 10 27.92 -1.33 17.80
N ILE A 11 26.70 -0.93 17.46
CA ILE A 11 25.82 -0.24 18.41
C ILE A 11 25.44 -1.29 19.47
N ASP A 12 26.21 -1.35 20.56
CA ASP A 12 25.85 -2.07 21.78
C ASP A 12 24.65 -1.34 22.42
N ASP A 13 23.46 -1.75 22.02
CA ASP A 13 22.15 -1.29 22.51
C ASP A 13 21.70 -2.16 23.70
N ASP A 14 22.61 -2.31 24.68
CA ASP A 14 22.50 -3.21 25.85
C ASP A 14 22.08 -2.47 27.15
N ASN A 15 21.57 -1.24 27.04
CA ASN A 15 21.01 -0.52 28.20
C ASN A 15 19.47 -0.49 28.13
N ASP A 16 18.83 -1.28 28.99
CA ASP A 16 17.80 -0.84 29.96
C ASP A 16 16.83 -1.99 30.31
N ASP A 17 17.28 -2.92 31.16
CA ASP A 17 16.39 -3.86 31.87
C ASP A 17 15.96 -3.23 33.21
N LEU A 18 14.88 -2.45 33.17
CA LEU A 18 14.19 -1.94 34.36
C LEU A 18 12.81 -2.63 34.46
N TYR A 19 12.80 -3.77 35.16
CA TYR A 19 11.66 -4.66 35.38
C TYR A 19 10.46 -3.95 36.04
N LEU A 20 9.34 -3.83 35.31
CA LEU A 20 8.03 -3.34 35.74
C LEU A 20 6.91 -4.35 35.36
N GLY A 21 6.89 -5.49 36.06
CA GLY A 21 5.72 -6.37 36.29
C GLY A 21 4.63 -6.52 35.20
N GLY A 22 4.53 -7.73 34.63
CA GLY A 22 3.31 -8.30 34.02
C GLY A 22 2.94 -7.78 32.63
N ASP A 23 2.87 -6.46 32.47
CA ASP A 23 2.56 -5.81 31.19
C ASP A 23 3.80 -5.71 30.29
N ASP A 24 5.00 -5.79 30.87
CA ASP A 24 6.30 -5.80 30.17
C ASP A 24 6.46 -6.95 29.16
N GLU A 25 5.82 -8.10 29.39
CA GLU A 25 6.04 -9.29 28.54
C GLU A 25 5.56 -9.06 27.11
N ILE A 26 4.46 -8.31 26.93
CA ILE A 26 3.94 -7.93 25.60
C ILE A 26 4.88 -6.91 24.94
N TYR A 27 5.37 -5.92 25.68
CA TYR A 27 6.29 -4.92 25.14
C TYR A 27 7.64 -5.52 24.77
N ASP A 28 8.16 -6.45 25.58
CA ASP A 28 9.37 -7.21 25.28
C ASP A 28 9.20 -8.09 24.04
N LEU A 29 8.05 -8.74 23.90
CA LEU A 29 7.73 -9.52 22.72
C LEU A 29 7.65 -8.62 21.47
N LEU A 30 6.98 -7.47 21.57
CA LEU A 30 6.89 -6.49 20.49
C LEU A 30 8.26 -5.91 20.12
N ASN A 31 9.11 -5.60 21.11
CA ASN A 31 10.47 -5.12 20.90
C ASN A 31 11.35 -6.18 20.24
N LYS A 32 11.26 -7.44 20.68
CA LYS A 32 11.96 -8.58 20.06
C LYS A 32 11.48 -8.80 18.63
N ALA A 33 10.16 -8.75 18.39
CA ALA A 33 9.58 -8.84 17.07
C ALA A 33 10.06 -7.67 16.18
N GLN A 34 10.07 -6.44 16.69
CA GLN A 34 10.56 -5.28 15.97
C GLN A 34 12.06 -5.42 15.63
N LYS A 35 12.90 -5.89 16.57
CA LYS A 35 14.32 -6.17 16.32
C LYS A 35 14.51 -7.25 15.24
N GLN A 36 13.73 -8.32 15.28
CA GLN A 36 13.77 -9.36 14.25
C GLN A 36 13.32 -8.84 12.89
N VAL A 37 12.23 -8.09 12.83
CA VAL A 37 11.73 -7.52 11.57
C VAL A 37 12.74 -6.51 11.01
N ARG A 38 13.32 -5.64 11.83
CA ARG A 38 14.40 -4.73 11.40
C ARG A 38 15.59 -5.49 10.82
N ARG A 39 15.92 -6.65 11.38
CA ARG A 39 17.01 -7.51 10.87
C ARG A 39 16.66 -8.14 9.52
N ILE A 40 15.41 -8.57 9.33
CA ILE A 40 14.94 -9.11 8.04
C ILE A 40 14.90 -7.99 6.99
N LEU A 41 14.43 -6.80 7.38
CA LEU A 41 14.38 -5.60 6.57
C LEU A 41 15.76 -4.97 6.29
N LYS A 42 16.88 -5.52 6.80
CA LYS A 42 18.24 -5.04 6.47
C LYS A 42 18.58 -5.14 5.00
N ASN A 43 17.95 -6.06 4.28
CA ASN A 43 18.15 -6.24 2.86
C ASN A 43 16.92 -5.75 2.10
N PRO A 44 17.08 -5.32 0.83
CA PRO A 44 15.95 -5.08 -0.05
C PRO A 44 15.04 -6.31 -0.04
N MET A 45 13.79 -6.11 0.37
CA MET A 45 12.81 -7.19 0.36
C MET A 45 12.02 -7.13 -0.94
N VAL A 46 11.58 -8.30 -1.39
CA VAL A 46 10.61 -8.39 -2.47
C VAL A 46 9.34 -7.70 -1.98
N VAL A 47 8.82 -6.77 -2.79
CA VAL A 47 7.54 -6.11 -2.51
C VAL A 47 6.45 -7.17 -2.55
N PRO A 48 5.63 -7.31 -1.50
CA PRO A 48 4.62 -8.34 -1.46
C PRO A 48 3.52 -7.98 -2.46
N THR A 49 2.96 -8.99 -3.11
CA THR A 49 1.77 -8.82 -3.94
C THR A 49 0.59 -8.34 -3.10
N PHE A 50 -0.45 -7.81 -3.75
CA PHE A 50 -1.61 -7.26 -3.05
C PHE A 50 -2.25 -8.29 -2.09
N ASP A 51 -2.46 -9.52 -2.55
CA ASP A 51 -2.99 -10.63 -1.74
C ASP A 51 -2.08 -11.04 -0.58
N GLN A 52 -0.76 -11.05 -0.80
CA GLN A 52 0.20 -11.34 0.27
C GLN A 52 0.15 -10.27 1.37
N TYR A 53 0.07 -9.00 0.99
CA TYR A 53 -0.01 -7.90 1.94
C TYR A 53 -1.32 -7.94 2.74
N VAL A 54 -2.46 -8.04 2.05
CA VAL A 54 -3.80 -8.12 2.67
C VAL A 54 -3.91 -9.37 3.56
N GLY A 55 -3.44 -10.53 3.08
CA GLY A 55 -3.43 -11.78 3.84
C GLY A 55 -2.56 -11.71 5.09
N THR A 56 -1.37 -11.11 4.99
CA THR A 56 -0.50 -10.87 6.14
C THR A 56 -1.17 -9.95 7.15
N SER A 57 -1.80 -8.87 6.68
CA SER A 57 -2.57 -7.97 7.54
C SER A 57 -3.62 -8.73 8.32
N ARG A 58 -4.43 -9.55 7.64
CA ARG A 58 -5.47 -10.36 8.28
C ARG A 58 -4.94 -11.30 9.35
N VAL A 59 -3.85 -12.01 9.07
CA VAL A 59 -3.23 -12.92 10.06
C VAL A 59 -2.77 -12.14 11.28
N LEU A 60 -2.13 -10.98 11.09
CA LEU A 60 -1.65 -10.15 12.19
C LEU A 60 -2.80 -9.55 13.00
N SER A 61 -3.85 -9.04 12.34
CA SER A 61 -5.07 -8.55 12.99
C SER A 61 -5.81 -9.65 13.75
N ALA A 62 -5.74 -10.91 13.32
CA ALA A 62 -6.36 -12.02 14.04
C ALA A 62 -5.54 -12.47 15.25
N LEU A 63 -4.22 -12.28 15.23
CA LEU A 63 -3.34 -12.58 16.36
C LEU A 63 -3.39 -11.49 17.44
N ILE A 64 -3.61 -10.25 17.04
CA ILE A 64 -3.73 -9.09 17.93
C ILE A 64 -5.21 -8.86 18.16
N GLY A 65 -5.72 -9.25 19.34
CA GLY A 65 -7.12 -9.03 19.71
C GLY A 65 -7.55 -7.57 19.48
N ALA A 66 -8.78 -7.36 19.02
CA ALA A 66 -9.29 -6.03 18.68
C ALA A 66 -9.24 -5.06 19.87
N GLU A 67 -9.33 -5.60 21.09
CA GLU A 67 -9.21 -4.91 22.36
C GLU A 67 -7.79 -4.40 22.68
N GLU A 68 -6.75 -5.00 22.10
CA GLU A 68 -5.35 -4.62 22.31
C GLU A 68 -4.87 -3.58 21.30
N LEU A 69 -5.56 -3.44 20.16
CA LEU A 69 -5.20 -2.47 19.12
C LEU A 69 -5.10 -1.03 19.62
N PRO A 70 -6.07 -0.49 20.41
CA PRO A 70 -5.96 0.88 20.93
C PRO A 70 -4.68 1.09 21.75
N ARG A 71 -4.31 0.13 22.59
CA ARG A 71 -3.10 0.19 23.42
C ARG A 71 -1.84 0.20 22.57
N ILE A 72 -1.78 -0.67 21.57
CA ILE A 72 -0.64 -0.73 20.63
C ILE A 72 -0.48 0.60 19.88
N PHE A 73 -1.58 1.25 19.48
CA PHE A 73 -1.54 2.53 18.77
C PHE A 73 -1.20 3.73 19.66
N THR A 74 -1.67 3.76 20.91
CA THR A 74 -1.40 4.89 21.82
C THR A 74 0.02 4.84 22.38
N ASP A 75 0.51 3.64 22.70
CA ASP A 75 1.67 3.51 23.59
C ASP A 75 2.97 3.17 22.85
N SER A 76 2.90 2.85 21.55
CA SER A 76 4.06 2.41 20.79
C SER A 76 4.24 3.13 19.45
N THR A 77 5.51 3.46 19.14
CA THR A 77 5.91 3.87 17.78
C THR A 77 5.70 2.75 16.77
N PHE A 78 5.69 1.50 17.24
CA PHE A 78 5.37 0.31 16.47
C PHE A 78 3.95 0.38 15.89
N GLY A 79 2.93 0.65 16.70
CA GLY A 79 1.54 0.73 16.23
C GLY A 79 1.36 1.76 15.11
N ARG A 80 2.06 2.90 15.17
CA ARG A 80 2.01 3.92 14.10
C ARG A 80 2.64 3.43 12.80
N GLN A 81 3.80 2.76 12.86
CA GLN A 81 4.49 2.24 11.67
C GLN A 81 3.77 1.04 11.04
N TRP A 82 3.13 0.22 11.85
CA TRP A 82 2.48 -1.03 11.44
C TRP A 82 0.98 -0.88 11.24
N GLY A 83 0.43 0.30 11.45
CA GLY A 83 -1.02 0.41 11.62
C GLY A 83 -1.85 0.06 10.39
N ASN A 84 -1.33 0.24 9.18
CA ASN A 84 -2.03 -0.22 7.98
C ASN A 84 -1.97 -1.75 7.82
N LEU A 85 -0.96 -2.41 8.39
CA LEU A 85 -0.86 -3.85 8.40
C LEU A 85 -1.69 -4.45 9.57
N LEU A 86 -1.82 -3.77 10.69
CA LEU A 86 -2.61 -4.23 11.84
C LEU A 86 -4.10 -3.98 11.70
N THR A 87 -4.46 -2.92 10.99
CA THR A 87 -5.86 -2.56 10.71
C THR A 87 -5.91 -2.08 9.27
N LEU A 88 -6.23 -3.00 8.37
CA LEU A 88 -6.41 -2.68 6.97
C LEU A 88 -7.63 -1.78 6.86
N GLY A 89 -7.38 -0.50 6.56
CA GLY A 89 -8.44 0.48 6.40
C GLY A 89 -9.14 0.37 5.05
N THR A 90 -10.06 1.29 4.79
CA THR A 90 -10.74 1.44 3.51
C THR A 90 -9.78 1.98 2.44
N LEU A 91 -9.87 1.44 1.24
CA LEU A 91 -9.21 1.94 0.04
C LEU A 91 -10.17 2.86 -0.73
N HIS A 92 -9.80 4.13 -0.91
CA HIS A 92 -10.62 5.13 -1.58
C HIS A 92 -10.10 5.31 -3.01
N LEU A 93 -10.99 5.31 -4.00
CA LEU A 93 -10.65 5.53 -5.41
C LEU A 93 -11.37 6.79 -5.93
N SER A 94 -10.67 7.62 -6.70
CA SER A 94 -11.24 8.78 -7.40
C SER A 94 -10.60 8.99 -8.79
N PRO A 95 -11.27 9.69 -9.72
CA PRO A 95 -12.68 10.07 -9.69
C PRO A 95 -13.58 8.91 -10.18
N ARG A 96 -14.72 8.72 -9.54
CA ARG A 96 -15.68 7.64 -9.80
C ARG A 96 -16.15 7.60 -11.25
N SER A 97 -16.31 8.77 -11.86
CA SER A 97 -16.73 8.91 -13.27
C SER A 97 -15.65 8.51 -14.28
N SER A 98 -14.40 8.27 -13.86
CA SER A 98 -13.34 7.84 -14.75
C SER A 98 -13.49 6.36 -15.14
N PRO A 99 -13.50 6.02 -16.44
CA PRO A 99 -13.53 4.62 -16.87
C PRO A 99 -12.30 3.84 -16.41
N VAL A 100 -11.17 4.53 -16.14
CA VAL A 100 -9.95 3.90 -15.61
C VAL A 100 -10.17 3.41 -14.17
N VAL A 101 -10.91 4.16 -13.35
CA VAL A 101 -11.21 3.75 -11.97
C VAL A 101 -12.08 2.50 -11.97
N THR A 102 -13.09 2.44 -12.83
CA THR A 102 -13.91 1.24 -13.01
C THR A 102 -13.07 0.06 -13.48
N ALA A 103 -12.23 0.24 -14.51
CA ALA A 103 -11.36 -0.81 -15.01
C ALA A 103 -10.35 -1.29 -13.94
N PHE A 104 -9.83 -0.38 -13.11
CA PHE A 104 -8.94 -0.76 -12.01
C PHE A 104 -9.67 -1.57 -10.93
N TYR A 105 -10.89 -1.16 -10.57
CA TYR A 105 -11.72 -1.92 -9.64
C TYR A 105 -12.04 -3.33 -10.17
N GLU A 106 -12.42 -3.43 -11.45
CA GLU A 106 -12.65 -4.71 -12.12
C GLU A 106 -11.39 -5.58 -12.14
N TYR A 107 -10.24 -5.00 -12.50
CA TYR A 107 -8.95 -5.69 -12.44
C TYR A 107 -8.66 -6.26 -11.05
N LEU A 108 -8.87 -5.47 -10.00
CA LEU A 108 -8.66 -5.93 -8.63
C LEU A 108 -9.61 -7.08 -8.27
N ASN A 109 -10.89 -6.98 -8.64
CA ASN A 109 -11.89 -8.01 -8.36
C ASN A 109 -11.61 -9.32 -9.12
N GLU A 110 -11.16 -9.22 -10.38
CA GLU A 110 -10.79 -10.38 -11.20
C GLU A 110 -9.49 -11.04 -10.71
N THR A 111 -8.49 -10.23 -10.33
CA THR A 111 -7.17 -10.72 -9.90
C THR A 111 -7.22 -11.26 -8.47
N TYR A 112 -8.04 -10.66 -7.60
CA TYR A 112 -8.08 -10.95 -6.17
C TYR A 112 -9.51 -11.20 -5.63
N PRO A 113 -10.26 -12.16 -6.20
CA PRO A 113 -11.69 -12.35 -5.91
C PRO A 113 -11.98 -12.73 -4.46
N LEU A 114 -11.03 -13.38 -3.78
CA LEU A 114 -11.18 -13.78 -2.37
C LEU A 114 -11.05 -12.60 -1.40
N LEU A 115 -10.42 -11.50 -1.82
CA LEU A 115 -10.15 -10.34 -0.97
C LEU A 115 -11.27 -9.29 -1.08
N LEU A 116 -11.84 -9.17 -2.28
CA LEU A 116 -12.72 -8.09 -2.70
C LEU A 116 -14.12 -8.61 -3.03
N ASN A 117 -14.63 -9.57 -2.26
CA ASN A 117 -16.01 -10.05 -2.42
C ASN A 117 -17.01 -8.95 -2.02
N THR A 118 -17.04 -7.88 -2.80
CA THR A 118 -17.78 -6.66 -2.60
C THR A 118 -18.67 -6.54 -3.85
N THR A 119 -19.96 -6.81 -3.66
CA THR A 119 -20.95 -6.19 -4.54
C THR A 119 -20.76 -4.68 -4.43
N MET A 120 -20.60 -3.96 -5.55
CA MET A 120 -20.58 -2.49 -5.54
C MET A 120 -21.86 -1.99 -4.83
N SER A 121 -21.75 -1.69 -3.53
CA SER A 121 -22.86 -1.17 -2.75
C SER A 121 -22.83 0.34 -2.90
N ASP A 122 -23.78 0.84 -3.70
CA ASP A 122 -23.95 2.26 -3.96
C ASP A 122 -24.61 3.03 -2.81
N THR A 123 -24.88 2.36 -1.69
CA THR A 123 -25.70 2.93 -0.61
C THR A 123 -25.04 2.74 0.75
N SER A 124 -24.79 3.87 1.40
CA SER A 124 -24.11 4.05 2.69
C SER A 124 -24.89 3.59 3.93
N ASP A 125 -26.06 2.96 3.77
CA ASP A 125 -27.07 2.95 4.84
C ASP A 125 -27.48 1.56 5.37
N ASP A 126 -26.86 0.46 4.91
CA ASP A 126 -27.19 -0.88 5.40
C ASP A 126 -25.99 -1.57 6.09
N GLU A 127 -25.81 -1.26 7.37
CA GLU A 127 -24.81 -1.89 8.27
C GLU A 127 -25.13 -3.36 8.61
N THR A 128 -26.19 -3.95 8.05
CA THR A 128 -26.74 -5.23 8.54
C THR A 128 -26.33 -6.47 7.75
N SER A 129 -25.56 -6.34 6.67
CA SER A 129 -24.99 -7.49 5.98
C SER A 129 -23.52 -7.66 6.38
N GLY A 130 -23.21 -8.78 7.04
CA GLY A 130 -21.85 -9.16 7.44
C GLY A 130 -20.98 -9.43 6.22
N ASP A 131 -20.65 -8.38 5.49
CA ASP A 131 -19.85 -8.45 4.29
C ASP A 131 -18.42 -8.80 4.67
N SER A 132 -17.98 -9.97 4.20
CA SER A 132 -16.74 -10.62 4.62
C SER A 132 -15.56 -10.21 3.73
N SER A 133 -15.64 -9.04 3.10
CA SER A 133 -14.53 -8.52 2.29
C SER A 133 -13.37 -8.13 3.21
N TRP A 134 -12.15 -8.51 2.83
CA TRP A 134 -10.97 -8.21 3.64
C TRP A 134 -10.49 -6.78 3.42
N VAL A 135 -10.86 -6.19 2.28
CA VAL A 135 -10.59 -4.80 1.92
C VAL A 135 -11.88 -4.13 1.50
N SER A 136 -12.29 -3.10 2.23
CA SER A 136 -13.39 -2.22 1.82
C SER A 136 -12.89 -1.23 0.78
N ILE A 137 -13.55 -1.14 -0.38
CA ILE A 137 -13.26 -0.13 -1.41
C ILE A 137 -14.41 0.88 -1.47
N ARG A 138 -14.10 2.18 -1.46
CA ARG A 138 -15.07 3.28 -1.66
C ARG A 138 -14.70 4.13 -2.87
N LEU A 139 -15.68 4.43 -3.72
CA LEU A 139 -15.52 5.29 -4.90
C LEU A 139 -16.02 6.71 -4.60
N HIS A 140 -15.31 7.74 -5.07
CA HIS A 140 -15.63 9.15 -4.84
C HIS A 140 -15.63 9.93 -6.15
N GLU A 141 -16.50 10.93 -6.33
CA GLU A 141 -16.60 11.69 -7.59
C GLU A 141 -15.33 12.49 -7.89
N SER A 142 -14.58 12.88 -6.86
CA SER A 142 -13.31 13.60 -6.99
C SER A 142 -12.37 13.34 -5.82
N GLU A 143 -11.09 13.64 -6.01
CA GLU A 143 -10.09 13.59 -4.94
C GLU A 143 -10.49 14.49 -3.74
N GLY A 144 -11.03 15.68 -4.01
CA GLY A 144 -11.46 16.61 -2.97
C GLY A 144 -12.63 16.10 -2.13
N GLU A 145 -13.58 15.41 -2.75
CA GLU A 145 -14.67 14.73 -2.02
C GLU A 145 -14.14 13.58 -1.17
N ALA A 146 -13.22 12.78 -1.72
CA ALA A 146 -12.61 11.68 -0.98
C ALA A 146 -11.87 12.17 0.27
N VAL A 147 -11.05 13.22 0.14
CA VAL A 147 -10.34 13.84 1.27
C VAL A 147 -11.33 14.36 2.30
N LYS A 148 -12.38 15.07 1.86
CA LYS A 148 -13.42 15.58 2.77
C LYS A 148 -14.09 14.43 3.54
N TYR A 149 -14.47 13.36 2.85
CA TYR A 149 -15.08 12.19 3.48
C TYR A 149 -14.15 11.56 4.52
N ILE A 150 -12.87 11.37 4.17
CA ILE A 150 -11.85 10.81 5.07
C ILE A 150 -11.71 11.69 6.31
N ASP A 151 -11.62 13.01 6.14
CA ASP A 151 -11.50 13.95 7.25
C ASP A 151 -12.76 13.97 8.14
N GLU A 152 -13.95 13.76 7.58
CA GLU A 152 -15.20 13.69 8.34
C GLU A 152 -15.40 12.34 9.07
N THR A 153 -14.84 11.25 8.54
CA THR A 153 -15.05 9.86 9.04
C THR A 153 -13.84 9.24 9.72
N HIS A 154 -12.73 9.96 9.86
CA HIS A 154 -11.47 9.45 10.43
C HIS A 154 -11.57 8.80 11.82
N SER A 155 -12.63 9.08 12.58
CA SER A 155 -12.87 8.53 13.92
C SER A 155 -13.58 7.17 13.91
N THR A 156 -14.31 6.85 12.84
CA THR A 156 -15.06 5.60 12.69
C THR A 156 -14.39 4.67 11.69
N ASP A 157 -13.95 5.23 10.56
CA ASP A 157 -13.43 4.48 9.43
C ASP A 157 -11.95 4.81 9.26
N ARG A 158 -11.10 3.80 9.46
CA ARG A 158 -9.68 3.95 9.15
C ARG A 158 -9.50 3.95 7.64
N THR A 159 -8.79 4.92 7.10
CA THR A 159 -8.36 4.93 5.70
C THR A 159 -7.00 4.26 5.55
N TRP A 160 -6.91 3.30 4.61
CA TRP A 160 -5.63 2.76 4.17
C TRP A 160 -4.94 3.72 3.19
N ALA A 161 -5.62 3.99 2.07
CA ALA A 161 -5.12 4.86 1.01
C ALA A 161 -6.25 5.51 0.22
N LEU A 162 -5.92 6.62 -0.45
CA LEU A 162 -6.69 7.26 -1.51
C LEU A 162 -5.86 7.20 -2.80
N ILE A 163 -6.41 6.60 -3.84
CA ILE A 163 -5.82 6.53 -5.17
C ILE A 163 -6.61 7.46 -6.10
N ASP A 164 -5.93 8.47 -6.63
CA ASP A 164 -6.48 9.36 -7.64
C ASP A 164 -5.92 9.03 -9.03
N LEU A 165 -6.82 8.63 -9.93
CA LEU A 165 -6.55 8.28 -11.33
C LEU A 165 -7.05 9.36 -12.29
N SER A 166 -7.31 10.58 -11.81
CA SER A 166 -7.76 11.71 -12.64
C SER A 166 -6.80 12.08 -13.77
N ARG A 167 -5.50 11.79 -13.59
CA ARG A 167 -4.42 12.06 -14.55
C ARG A 167 -4.00 10.83 -15.36
N PHE A 168 -4.70 9.72 -15.20
CA PHE A 168 -4.35 8.49 -15.90
C PHE A 168 -4.74 8.62 -17.39
N PRO A 169 -3.82 8.40 -18.35
CA PRO A 169 -4.12 8.57 -19.76
C PRO A 169 -5.08 7.48 -20.26
N THR A 170 -6.23 7.88 -20.81
CA THR A 170 -7.26 6.97 -21.32
C THR A 170 -7.03 6.52 -22.77
N ASN A 171 -6.25 7.27 -23.54
CA ASN A 171 -6.00 6.98 -24.96
C ASN A 171 -4.51 7.08 -25.28
N LEU A 172 -3.83 5.96 -25.55
CA LEU A 172 -2.47 5.97 -26.14
C LEU A 172 -2.50 6.20 -27.67
N SER A 173 -3.68 6.17 -28.28
CA SER A 173 -3.83 6.04 -29.74
C SER A 173 -3.71 7.35 -30.53
N SER A 174 -3.48 8.50 -29.89
CA SER A 174 -3.54 9.82 -30.56
C SER A 174 -2.16 10.44 -30.81
N ARG A 175 -1.11 9.64 -31.04
CA ARG A 175 0.23 10.15 -31.34
C ARG A 175 0.61 9.95 -32.81
N ASN A 176 0.01 10.77 -33.66
CA ASN A 176 0.47 11.03 -35.03
C ASN A 176 1.20 12.39 -35.11
N ASP A 177 1.95 12.77 -34.07
CA ASP A 177 2.71 14.02 -34.11
C ASP A 177 4.13 13.73 -34.61
N SER A 178 4.36 14.05 -35.88
CA SER A 178 5.60 13.88 -36.64
C SER A 178 6.76 14.78 -36.18
N ASN A 179 6.69 15.36 -34.98
CA ASN A 179 7.73 16.20 -34.42
C ASN A 179 8.67 15.35 -33.55
N MET A 180 9.82 15.03 -34.12
CA MET A 180 10.77 13.99 -33.71
C MET A 180 11.77 14.43 -32.62
N ASP A 181 11.59 15.59 -32.00
CA ASP A 181 12.66 16.22 -31.20
C ASP A 181 12.54 16.08 -29.68
N GLU A 182 11.52 15.39 -29.15
CA GLU A 182 11.48 15.08 -27.71
C GLU A 182 10.77 13.74 -27.43
N PRO A 183 11.39 12.80 -26.70
CA PRO A 183 10.69 11.63 -26.21
C PRO A 183 9.76 12.07 -25.07
N GLN A 184 8.59 12.63 -25.42
CA GLN A 184 7.48 12.75 -24.49
C GLN A 184 6.96 11.34 -24.26
N GLN A 185 7.58 10.57 -23.38
CA GLN A 185 7.01 9.32 -22.93
C GLN A 185 5.68 9.72 -22.25
N ASP A 186 4.55 9.19 -22.73
CA ASP A 186 3.25 9.44 -22.10
C ASP A 186 3.28 8.74 -20.76
N ASP A 187 3.82 9.46 -19.77
CA ASP A 187 4.07 8.90 -18.45
C ASP A 187 2.73 8.64 -17.79
N ILE A 188 2.56 7.39 -17.36
CA ILE A 188 1.38 6.97 -16.60
C ILE A 188 1.41 7.73 -15.28
N GLN A 189 0.45 8.63 -15.09
CA GLN A 189 0.36 9.45 -13.89
C GLN A 189 -0.82 9.03 -13.02
N PHE A 190 -0.53 8.74 -11.77
CA PHE A 190 -1.50 8.50 -10.71
C PHE A 190 -0.97 9.04 -9.38
N THR A 191 -1.87 9.33 -8.45
CA THR A 191 -1.51 9.79 -7.11
C THR A 191 -1.97 8.76 -6.08
N ILE A 192 -1.07 8.34 -5.20
CA ILE A 192 -1.41 7.53 -4.02
C ILE A 192 -1.20 8.41 -2.79
N ARG A 193 -2.27 8.71 -2.07
CA ARG A 193 -2.23 9.38 -0.77
C ARG A 193 -2.49 8.37 0.33
N MET A 194 -1.60 8.30 1.30
CA MET A 194 -1.71 7.37 2.42
C MET A 194 -1.95 8.20 3.68
N ASN A 195 -2.48 7.56 4.73
CA ASN A 195 -2.64 8.22 6.02
C ASN A 195 -1.27 8.71 6.55
N TYR A 196 -1.15 10.02 6.81
CA TYR A 196 0.11 10.72 7.18
C TYR A 196 0.83 10.17 8.42
N THR A 197 0.14 9.37 9.25
CA THR A 197 0.77 8.69 10.38
C THR A 197 1.65 7.50 9.98
N THR A 198 1.56 7.06 8.73
CA THR A 198 2.16 5.80 8.24
C THR A 198 3.25 5.98 7.18
N ILE A 199 3.45 7.21 6.68
CA ILE A 199 4.47 7.54 5.66
C ILE A 199 5.35 8.70 6.15
N PRO A 200 6.67 8.65 5.90
CA PRO A 200 7.57 9.73 6.25
C PRO A 200 7.20 11.02 5.52
N ASN A 201 7.31 12.16 6.20
CA ASN A 201 7.19 13.45 5.54
C ASN A 201 8.35 13.63 4.55
N THR A 202 8.04 13.66 3.26
CA THR A 202 9.04 13.80 2.18
C THR A 202 9.68 15.18 2.11
N ASN A 203 9.20 16.16 2.89
CA ASN A 203 9.77 17.50 2.96
C ASN A 203 10.97 17.63 3.91
N GLU A 204 11.35 16.58 4.65
CA GLU A 204 12.58 16.56 5.44
C GLU A 204 13.73 15.94 4.64
N ILE A 205 14.58 16.80 4.08
CA ILE A 205 15.89 16.39 3.54
C ILE A 205 16.77 16.03 4.74
N THR A 206 16.87 14.75 5.06
CA THR A 206 17.80 14.25 6.07
C THR A 206 19.12 13.89 5.38
N ASP A 207 20.05 14.83 5.38
CA ASP A 207 21.40 14.65 4.82
C ASP A 207 22.27 13.93 5.86
N PHE A 208 21.96 12.65 6.11
CA PHE A 208 22.75 11.79 6.97
C PHE A 208 23.27 10.60 6.15
N VAL A 209 24.59 10.50 6.02
CA VAL A 209 25.27 9.27 5.60
C VAL A 209 25.21 8.30 6.78
N THR A 210 24.04 7.70 7.01
CA THR A 210 23.88 6.64 8.01
C THR A 210 24.24 5.31 7.36
N ILE A 211 25.25 4.64 7.92
CA ILE A 211 25.52 3.22 7.69
C ILE A 211 24.42 2.45 8.45
N GLY A 212 23.22 2.41 7.87
CA GLY A 212 22.01 1.89 8.49
C GLY A 212 20.82 2.04 7.55
N LEU A 213 19.81 1.19 7.71
CA LEU A 213 18.62 1.20 6.85
C LEU A 213 17.95 2.57 6.82
N ASN A 214 17.53 2.99 5.62
CA ASN A 214 16.62 4.13 5.50
C ASN A 214 15.29 3.77 6.16
N THR A 215 15.03 4.31 7.35
CA THR A 215 13.78 4.12 8.10
C THR A 215 12.55 4.52 7.28
N GLN A 216 12.72 5.44 6.32
CA GLN A 216 11.68 5.83 5.37
C GLN A 216 11.26 4.65 4.48
N TYR A 217 12.21 3.84 3.99
CA TYR A 217 11.91 2.67 3.16
C TYR A 217 11.06 1.64 3.92
N GLN A 218 11.35 1.40 5.21
CA GLN A 218 10.57 0.50 6.04
C GLN A 218 9.13 1.00 6.21
N GLN A 219 8.93 2.31 6.35
CA GLN A 219 7.60 2.90 6.44
C GLN A 219 6.83 2.75 5.12
N TYR A 220 7.47 2.93 3.95
CA TYR A 220 6.82 2.67 2.66
C TYR A 220 6.44 1.20 2.46
N TYR A 221 7.29 0.28 2.91
CA TYR A 221 7.00 -1.16 2.83
C TYR A 221 5.84 -1.55 3.77
N LEU A 222 5.90 -1.15 5.04
CA LEU A 222 4.93 -1.52 6.08
C LEU A 222 3.59 -0.79 5.95
N SER A 223 3.54 0.36 5.28
CA SER A 223 2.30 1.06 4.99
C SER A 223 1.49 0.41 3.85
N GLY A 224 2.12 -0.44 3.04
CA GLY A 224 1.53 -1.03 1.83
C GLY A 224 1.64 -0.13 0.60
N TYR A 225 2.34 1.01 0.69
CA TYR A 225 2.51 1.94 -0.43
C TYR A 225 3.18 1.25 -1.63
N LEU A 226 4.29 0.53 -1.41
CA LEU A 226 4.99 -0.17 -2.49
C LEU A 226 4.12 -1.25 -3.14
N THR A 227 3.31 -1.94 -2.35
CA THR A 227 2.35 -2.94 -2.85
C THR A 227 1.28 -2.29 -3.73
N LEU A 228 0.69 -1.17 -3.29
CA LEU A 228 -0.29 -0.44 -4.10
C LEU A 228 0.33 0.11 -5.38
N GLN A 229 1.55 0.66 -5.30
CA GLN A 229 2.28 1.14 -6.48
C GLN A 229 2.56 0.02 -7.47
N GLN A 230 3.04 -1.13 -7.00
CA GLN A 230 3.25 -2.31 -7.86
C GLN A 230 1.95 -2.77 -8.50
N THR A 231 0.86 -2.85 -7.72
CA THR A 231 -0.45 -3.28 -8.21
C THR A 231 -0.99 -2.34 -9.30
N LEU A 232 -0.80 -1.02 -9.13
CA LEU A 232 -1.16 -0.02 -10.14
C LEU A 232 -0.30 -0.12 -11.40
N ASN A 233 0.98 -0.44 -11.27
CA ASN A 233 1.85 -0.67 -12.42
C ASN A 233 1.44 -1.91 -13.20
N GLU A 234 1.12 -3.01 -12.51
CA GLU A 234 0.63 -4.25 -13.12
C GLU A 234 -0.71 -4.00 -13.82
N PHE A 235 -1.63 -3.28 -13.18
CA PHE A 235 -2.87 -2.82 -13.80
C PHE A 235 -2.62 -1.98 -15.05
N ALA A 236 -1.73 -0.99 -14.99
CA ALA A 236 -1.49 -0.13 -16.14
C ALA A 236 -0.93 -0.93 -17.33
N LEU A 237 -0.03 -1.89 -17.07
CA LEU A 237 0.48 -2.81 -18.08
C LEU A 237 -0.62 -3.69 -18.68
N SER A 238 -1.54 -4.23 -17.87
CA SER A 238 -2.65 -5.05 -18.34
C SER A 238 -3.67 -4.23 -19.13
N TYR A 239 -4.03 -3.04 -18.63
CA TYR A 239 -4.99 -2.12 -19.23
C TYR A 239 -4.59 -1.75 -20.67
N TYR A 240 -3.33 -1.35 -20.89
CA TYR A 240 -2.84 -1.02 -22.24
C TYR A 240 -2.59 -2.24 -23.11
N GLY A 241 -2.26 -3.39 -22.52
CA GLY A 241 -2.20 -4.67 -23.24
C GLY A 241 -3.53 -5.00 -23.91
N SER A 242 -4.64 -4.82 -23.19
CA SER A 242 -6.00 -5.09 -23.69
C SER A 242 -6.45 -4.08 -24.77
N GLN A 243 -6.17 -2.78 -24.59
CA GLN A 243 -6.55 -1.73 -25.55
C GLN A 243 -5.90 -1.90 -26.94
N ASN A 244 -4.70 -2.46 -26.99
CA ASN A 244 -4.01 -2.71 -28.25
C ASN A 244 -4.56 -3.93 -29.02
N GLN A 245 -5.20 -4.88 -28.33
CA GLN A 245 -5.80 -6.05 -28.97
C GLN A 245 -7.12 -5.72 -29.69
N GLU A 246 -7.91 -4.78 -29.17
CA GLU A 246 -9.20 -4.40 -29.80
C GLU A 246 -9.01 -3.57 -31.08
N ASN A 247 -7.93 -2.79 -31.18
CA ASN A 247 -7.64 -1.96 -32.35
C ASN A 247 -6.86 -2.72 -33.46
N GLY A 248 -6.36 -3.92 -33.16
CA GLY A 248 -5.65 -4.78 -34.10
C GLY A 248 -6.57 -5.83 -34.70
N ASN A 249 -7.13 -5.56 -35.88
CA ASN A 249 -7.95 -6.51 -36.66
C ASN A 249 -7.13 -7.67 -37.28
N ASP A 250 -6.11 -8.19 -36.59
CA ASP A 250 -5.28 -9.30 -37.08
C ASP A 250 -4.83 -10.23 -35.94
N GLY A 251 -5.32 -11.48 -36.01
CA GLY A 251 -4.58 -12.66 -35.57
C GLY A 251 -4.26 -12.82 -34.09
N SER A 252 -5.26 -13.26 -33.31
CA SER A 252 -5.12 -14.26 -32.24
C SER A 252 -3.74 -14.36 -31.55
N CYS A 253 -3.56 -13.61 -30.45
CA CYS A 253 -2.64 -14.00 -29.39
C CYS A 253 -3.49 -14.33 -28.14
N ASN A 254 -4.01 -15.56 -28.10
CA ASN A 254 -4.58 -16.13 -26.87
C ASN A 254 -3.47 -16.24 -25.82
N VAL A 255 -3.29 -15.20 -25.00
CA VAL A 255 -2.57 -15.33 -23.74
C VAL A 255 -3.54 -15.98 -22.76
N THR A 256 -3.57 -17.31 -22.77
CA THR A 256 -4.14 -18.08 -21.67
C THR A 256 -3.15 -18.05 -20.53
N SER A 257 -3.38 -17.17 -19.55
CA SER A 257 -2.68 -17.20 -18.27
C SER A 257 -3.18 -18.39 -17.44
N ASN A 258 -2.70 -19.59 -17.76
CA ASN A 258 -2.78 -20.71 -16.83
C ASN A 258 -1.74 -20.47 -15.71
N GLY A 259 -2.11 -19.62 -14.75
CA GLY A 259 -1.44 -19.52 -13.46
C GLY A 259 -1.83 -20.70 -12.58
N VAL A 260 -1.16 -21.84 -12.77
CA VAL A 260 -1.07 -22.88 -11.75
C VAL A 260 0.21 -22.61 -10.97
N TRP A 261 0.07 -22.37 -9.67
CA TRP A 261 1.10 -22.67 -8.69
C TRP A 261 0.78 -24.04 -8.08
#